data_AF-A0ABD0Y1E5-F1
#
_entry.id   AF-A0ABD0Y1E5-F1
#
_cell.length_a   1.000
_cell.length_b   1.000
_cell.length_c   1.000
_cell.angle_alpha   90.00
_cell.angle_beta   90.00
_cell.angle_gamma   90.00
#
_symmetry.space_group_name_H-M   'P 1'
#
loop_
_entity.id
_entity.type
_entity.pdbx_description
1 polymer ?
#
loop_
_entity_poly.entity_id
_entity_poly.type
_entity_poly.pdbx_seq_one_letter_code
_entity_poly.pdbx_strand_id
1 'polypeptide(L)'
;MASRISEIKGNKNNIEMENLSRENKLVVPLDKVEDDWMRTVGPLHIKAAAEHYGVFDHLYGDAYFVPNVALDVFYTSGADEVPVYRGNTLKPSQAANCPTVNFEAEPGSLWTLVMTTPDCHLESENSEYVHWLVGNIKGGKVSEGETIWDYLQPFPFRGVGYCRYIFVLYKQTGPVDYSALKKTLPCLNLSERTFSTYDFYCERQDLLTPAGLAFYQADWDSSVTSLLRSTLNMTSSPVYSYDFPEPYRPPQKWFPLKQPFNLYMDRYRDEKQIAKEFVVKKLKRTHPFKPPEPPLQFPNCIPFKKGTPSWLKLEMRKERLGWGRINDY
;
A
#
# COMPACT_ATOMS: atom_id res chain seq x y z
N MET A 1 28.49 4.98 -28.47
CA MET A 1 29.54 5.60 -27.63
C MET A 1 30.08 6.90 -28.19
N ALA A 2 30.42 6.99 -29.49
CA ALA A 2 30.97 8.23 -30.09
C ALA A 2 30.06 9.47 -29.91
N SER A 3 28.75 9.36 -30.15
CA SER A 3 27.77 10.45 -29.98
C SER A 3 27.73 11.00 -28.55
N ARG A 4 27.74 10.12 -27.55
CA ARG A 4 27.74 10.52 -26.14
C ARG A 4 29.02 11.26 -25.75
N ILE A 5 30.17 10.84 -26.29
CA ILE A 5 31.45 11.49 -26.02
C ILE A 5 31.48 12.89 -26.65
N SER A 6 30.92 13.06 -27.86
CA SER A 6 30.82 14.40 -28.48
C SER A 6 29.89 15.32 -27.70
N GLU A 7 28.74 14.84 -27.23
CA GLU A 7 27.82 15.63 -26.39
C GLU A 7 28.48 16.06 -25.07
N ILE A 8 29.18 15.15 -24.38
CA ILE A 8 29.90 15.49 -23.15
C ILE A 8 30.98 16.55 -23.41
N LYS A 9 31.72 16.44 -24.52
CA LYS A 9 32.72 17.46 -24.91
C LYS A 9 32.06 18.80 -25.22
N GLY A 10 30.93 18.80 -25.94
CA GLY A 10 30.14 20.00 -26.22
C GLY A 10 29.68 20.67 -24.93
N ASN A 11 29.15 19.89 -23.99
CA ASN A 11 28.68 20.39 -22.70
C ASN A 11 29.82 20.98 -21.87
N LYS A 12 30.99 20.33 -21.83
CA LYS A 12 32.18 20.83 -21.10
C LYS A 12 32.78 22.11 -21.71
N ASN A 13 32.62 22.31 -23.03
CA ASN A 13 33.08 23.52 -23.70
C ASN A 13 32.11 24.69 -23.58
N ASN A 14 30.90 24.48 -23.04
CA ASN A 14 29.92 25.53 -22.86
C ASN A 14 30.22 26.37 -21.60
N ILE A 15 30.63 27.62 -21.82
CA ILE A 15 31.01 28.58 -20.77
C ILE A 15 29.82 28.89 -19.85
N GLU A 16 28.60 28.93 -20.36
CA GLU A 16 27.40 29.22 -19.56
C GLU A 16 27.10 28.09 -18.57
N MET A 17 27.15 26.84 -19.04
CA MET A 17 26.97 25.68 -18.17
C MET A 17 28.09 25.55 -17.13
N GLU A 18 29.33 25.90 -17.48
CA GLU A 18 30.45 25.95 -16.52
C GLU A 18 30.18 27.00 -15.42
N ASN A 19 29.80 28.22 -15.79
CA ASN A 19 29.49 29.28 -14.84
C ASN A 19 28.32 28.90 -13.92
N LEU A 20 27.23 28.36 -14.49
CA LEU A 20 26.08 27.89 -13.71
C LEU A 20 26.45 26.74 -12.78
N SER A 21 27.31 25.81 -13.22
CA SER A 21 27.82 24.73 -12.38
C SER A 21 28.71 25.27 -11.25
N ARG A 22 29.58 26.25 -11.52
CA ARG A 22 30.46 26.86 -10.51
C ARG A 22 29.68 27.60 -9.43
N GLU A 23 28.54 28.20 -9.80
CA GLU A 23 27.63 28.89 -8.88
C GLU A 23 26.59 27.97 -8.22
N ASN A 24 26.62 26.65 -8.50
CA ASN A 24 25.61 25.67 -8.06
C ASN A 24 24.16 26.03 -8.46
N LYS A 25 23.98 26.67 -9.62
CA LYS A 25 22.68 27.07 -10.18
C LYS A 25 22.25 26.24 -11.39
N LEU A 26 23.06 25.27 -11.82
CA LEU A 26 22.74 24.40 -12.95
C LEU A 26 21.58 23.47 -12.59
N VAL A 27 20.46 23.61 -13.31
CA VAL A 27 19.27 22.75 -13.16
C VAL A 27 19.19 21.82 -14.37
N VAL A 28 19.00 20.53 -14.09
CA VAL A 28 18.80 19.52 -15.13
C VAL A 28 17.30 19.41 -15.42
N PRO A 29 16.85 19.45 -16.69
CA PRO A 29 15.45 19.26 -17.03
C PRO A 29 15.04 17.82 -16.72
N LEU A 30 14.19 17.64 -15.70
CA LEU A 30 13.80 16.31 -15.22
C LEU A 30 12.99 15.52 -16.26
N ASP A 31 12.12 16.18 -17.01
CA ASP A 31 11.28 15.52 -18.03
C ASP A 31 12.14 14.81 -19.09
N LYS A 32 13.21 15.47 -19.56
CA LYS A 32 14.16 14.87 -20.53
C LYS A 32 14.94 13.71 -19.92
N VAL A 33 15.26 13.80 -18.63
CA VAL A 33 15.94 12.71 -17.92
C VAL A 33 15.03 11.50 -17.82
N GLU A 34 13.73 11.71 -17.57
CA GLU A 34 12.73 10.63 -17.54
C GLU A 34 12.56 9.98 -18.92
N ASP A 35 12.45 10.77 -19.98
CA ASP A 35 12.37 10.28 -21.37
C ASP A 35 13.59 9.42 -21.76
N ASP A 36 14.80 9.92 -21.48
CA ASP A 36 16.04 9.21 -21.79
C ASP A 36 16.21 7.97 -20.90
N TRP A 37 15.81 8.05 -19.63
CA TRP A 37 15.80 6.91 -18.73
C TRP A 37 14.87 5.81 -19.24
N MET A 38 13.65 6.17 -19.66
CA MET A 38 12.65 5.21 -20.12
C MET A 38 13.07 4.51 -21.42
N ARG A 39 13.79 5.21 -22.31
CA ARG A 39 14.35 4.63 -23.52
C ARG A 39 15.57 3.73 -23.30
N THR A 40 16.20 3.80 -22.13
CA THR A 40 17.47 3.11 -21.84
C THR A 40 17.31 2.03 -20.77
N VAL A 41 17.44 2.40 -19.49
CA VAL A 41 17.48 1.45 -18.36
C VAL A 41 16.15 1.38 -17.60
N GLY A 42 15.18 2.23 -17.93
CA GLY A 42 13.89 2.31 -17.28
C GLY A 42 13.15 0.98 -17.19
N PRO A 43 12.99 0.22 -18.28
CA PRO A 43 12.32 -1.08 -18.26
C PRO A 43 12.95 -2.07 -17.26
N LEU A 44 14.28 -2.06 -17.11
CA LEU A 44 14.97 -2.91 -16.14
C LEU A 44 14.74 -2.46 -14.70
N HIS A 45 14.71 -1.15 -14.45
CA HIS A 45 14.39 -0.62 -13.12
C HIS A 45 12.94 -0.86 -12.74
N ILE A 46 12.01 -0.75 -13.69
CA ILE A 46 10.59 -1.08 -13.48
C ILE A 46 10.43 -2.57 -13.18
N LYS A 47 11.14 -3.43 -13.91
CA LYS A 47 11.19 -4.87 -13.60
C LYS A 47 11.70 -5.12 -12.18
N ALA A 48 12.81 -4.50 -11.79
CA ALA A 48 13.36 -4.65 -10.44
C ALA A 48 12.40 -4.15 -9.34
N ALA A 49 11.67 -3.05 -9.61
CA ALA A 49 10.62 -2.58 -8.71
C ALA A 49 9.48 -3.61 -8.62
N ALA A 50 9.00 -4.13 -9.75
CA ALA A 50 7.95 -5.15 -9.76
C ALA A 50 8.37 -6.44 -9.03
N GLU A 51 9.62 -6.88 -9.16
CA GLU A 51 10.19 -8.00 -8.39
C GLU A 51 10.22 -7.67 -6.88
N HIS A 52 10.66 -6.47 -6.50
CA HIS A 52 10.68 -6.06 -5.08
C HIS A 52 9.29 -6.07 -4.44
N TYR A 53 8.28 -5.61 -5.18
CA TYR A 53 6.89 -5.64 -4.73
C TYR A 53 6.25 -7.01 -4.89
N GLY A 54 6.93 -8.03 -5.42
CA GLY A 54 6.38 -9.38 -5.66
C GLY A 54 5.28 -9.40 -6.71
N VAL A 55 5.25 -8.48 -7.67
CA VAL A 55 4.19 -8.42 -8.70
C VAL A 55 4.23 -9.66 -9.60
N PHE A 56 5.42 -10.08 -10.04
CA PHE A 56 5.56 -11.24 -10.92
C PHE A 56 5.19 -12.55 -10.21
N ASP A 57 5.67 -12.74 -8.98
CA ASP A 57 5.38 -13.92 -8.17
C ASP A 57 3.87 -14.18 -8.01
N HIS A 58 3.08 -13.12 -7.78
CA HIS A 58 1.64 -13.26 -7.58
C HIS A 58 0.85 -13.36 -8.90
N LEU A 59 1.26 -12.67 -9.97
CA LEU A 59 0.51 -12.64 -11.23
C LEU A 59 0.88 -13.78 -12.20
N TYR A 60 2.14 -14.21 -12.17
CA TYR A 60 2.71 -15.14 -13.16
C TYR A 60 3.48 -16.31 -12.53
N GLY A 61 3.60 -16.38 -11.20
CA GLY A 61 4.44 -17.36 -10.52
C GLY A 61 5.91 -17.09 -10.82
N ASP A 62 6.62 -18.08 -11.36
CA ASP A 62 8.07 -17.97 -11.62
C ASP A 62 8.43 -17.18 -12.89
N ALA A 63 7.43 -16.75 -13.69
CA ALA A 63 7.65 -16.05 -14.94
C ALA A 63 7.74 -14.52 -14.74
N TYR A 64 8.57 -13.87 -15.55
CA TYR A 64 8.74 -12.42 -15.55
C TYR A 64 8.82 -11.89 -16.97
N PHE A 65 8.58 -10.58 -17.12
CA PHE A 65 8.81 -9.88 -18.39
C PHE A 65 9.45 -8.51 -18.15
N VAL A 66 9.99 -7.92 -19.23
CA VAL A 66 10.55 -6.57 -19.19
C VAL A 66 9.53 -5.61 -19.81
N PRO A 67 9.00 -4.62 -19.04
CA PRO A 67 8.00 -3.69 -19.54
C PRO A 67 8.66 -2.64 -20.44
N ASN A 68 8.77 -2.97 -21.73
CA ASN A 68 9.40 -2.12 -22.74
C ASN A 68 8.50 -0.96 -23.20
N VAL A 69 7.19 -1.04 -22.98
CA VAL A 69 6.24 0.00 -23.33
C VAL A 69 5.94 0.85 -22.10
N ALA A 70 6.16 2.17 -22.23
CA ALA A 70 5.78 3.12 -21.20
C ALA A 70 4.26 3.20 -21.08
N LEU A 71 3.78 2.94 -19.86
CA LEU A 71 2.37 2.95 -19.52
C LEU A 71 2.13 4.09 -18.54
N ASP A 72 1.54 5.17 -19.03
CA ASP A 72 1.24 6.36 -18.25
C ASP A 72 -0.23 6.32 -17.85
N VAL A 73 -0.47 6.14 -16.55
CA VAL A 73 -1.82 6.06 -15.98
C VAL A 73 -1.99 7.24 -15.02
N PHE A 74 -3.09 7.98 -15.16
CA PHE A 74 -3.40 9.08 -14.26
C PHE A 74 -4.88 9.12 -13.92
N TYR A 75 -5.15 9.46 -12.66
CA TYR A 75 -6.50 9.66 -12.15
C TYR A 75 -6.81 11.16 -12.08
N THR A 76 -8.06 11.51 -12.37
CA THR A 76 -8.57 12.87 -12.20
C THR A 76 -9.38 12.95 -10.90
N SER A 77 -8.83 13.67 -9.92
CA SER A 77 -9.44 13.85 -8.60
C SER A 77 -9.76 15.32 -8.39
N GLY A 78 -10.94 15.75 -8.83
CA GLY A 78 -11.33 17.16 -8.79
C GLY A 78 -10.56 17.98 -9.82
N ALA A 79 -9.69 18.88 -9.36
CA ALA A 79 -8.83 19.70 -10.22
C ALA A 79 -7.40 19.13 -10.39
N ASP A 80 -7.05 18.11 -9.60
CA ASP A 80 -5.70 17.56 -9.56
C ASP A 80 -5.58 16.27 -10.40
N GLU A 81 -4.48 16.16 -11.13
CA GLU A 81 -4.06 14.93 -11.80
C GLU A 81 -3.14 14.13 -10.88
N VAL A 82 -3.51 12.87 -10.64
CA VAL A 82 -2.77 11.97 -9.74
C VAL A 82 -2.14 10.85 -10.59
N PRO A 83 -0.84 10.93 -10.89
CA PRO A 83 -0.15 9.92 -11.69
C PRO A 83 0.08 8.63 -10.90
N VAL A 84 0.00 7.50 -11.60
CA VAL A 84 0.39 6.17 -11.14
C VAL A 84 1.77 5.86 -11.68
N TYR A 85 2.68 5.51 -10.79
CA TYR A 85 4.05 5.16 -11.13
C TYR A 85 4.30 3.66 -10.89
N ARG A 86 5.24 3.33 -10.00
CA ARG A 86 5.74 1.98 -9.73
C ARG A 86 5.77 1.69 -8.22
N GLY A 87 4.61 1.79 -7.58
CA GLY A 87 4.43 1.55 -6.14
C GLY A 87 4.18 2.81 -5.30
N ASN A 88 3.88 3.95 -5.92
CA ASN A 88 3.44 5.13 -5.17
C ASN A 88 2.09 4.89 -4.47
N THR A 89 1.79 5.67 -3.44
CA THR A 89 0.55 5.52 -2.67
C THR A 89 -0.55 6.45 -3.20
N LEU A 90 -1.69 5.88 -3.56
CA LEU A 90 -2.90 6.61 -3.92
C LEU A 90 -4.03 6.26 -2.95
N LYS A 91 -4.88 7.24 -2.63
CA LYS A 91 -6.08 6.99 -1.84
C LYS A 91 -7.20 6.47 -2.73
N PRO A 92 -8.05 5.55 -2.23
CA PRO A 92 -9.22 5.08 -2.97
C PRO A 92 -10.14 6.20 -3.45
N SER A 93 -10.23 7.31 -2.70
CA SER A 93 -10.99 8.52 -3.11
C SER A 93 -10.42 9.20 -4.36
N GLN A 94 -9.10 9.18 -4.55
CA GLN A 94 -8.46 9.71 -5.75
C GLN A 94 -8.68 8.79 -6.96
N ALA A 95 -8.80 7.48 -6.71
CA ALA A 95 -9.06 6.44 -7.71
C ALA A 95 -10.56 6.09 -7.85
N ALA A 96 -11.47 7.01 -7.53
CA ALA A 96 -12.91 6.76 -7.59
C ALA A 96 -13.43 6.59 -9.03
N ASN A 97 -12.88 7.37 -9.96
CA ASN A 97 -13.25 7.32 -11.38
C ASN A 97 -12.24 6.51 -12.18
N CYS A 98 -12.65 6.04 -13.36
CA CYS A 98 -11.77 5.34 -14.29
C CYS A 98 -10.56 6.22 -14.66
N PRO A 99 -9.31 5.69 -14.64
CA PRO A 99 -8.14 6.47 -15.00
C PRO A 99 -8.06 6.72 -16.50
N THR A 100 -7.28 7.73 -16.88
CA THR A 100 -6.83 7.90 -18.26
C THR A 100 -5.51 7.15 -18.44
N VAL A 101 -5.41 6.40 -19.52
CA VAL A 101 -4.26 5.54 -19.81
C VAL A 101 -3.71 5.90 -21.18
N ASN A 102 -2.44 6.28 -21.21
CA ASN A 102 -1.69 6.63 -22.40
C ASN A 102 -0.48 5.70 -22.54
N PHE A 103 -0.21 5.28 -23.77
CA PHE A 103 0.98 4.50 -24.11
C PHE A 103 1.29 4.66 -25.61
N GLU A 104 2.55 4.49 -25.97
CA GLU A 104 2.98 4.53 -27.37
C GLU A 104 2.55 3.25 -28.08
N ALA A 105 1.74 3.39 -29.14
CA ALA A 105 1.19 2.26 -29.90
C ALA A 105 1.38 2.46 -31.41
N GLU A 106 1.77 1.38 -32.09
CA GLU A 106 1.88 1.36 -33.54
C GLU A 106 0.49 1.48 -34.20
N PRO A 107 0.34 2.22 -35.31
CA PRO A 107 -0.93 2.28 -36.03
C PRO A 107 -1.44 0.89 -36.43
N GLY A 108 -2.67 0.56 -36.05
CA GLY A 108 -3.29 -0.75 -36.35
C GLY A 108 -2.92 -1.88 -35.38
N SER A 109 -2.05 -1.63 -34.39
CA SER A 109 -1.81 -2.60 -33.31
C SER A 109 -3.01 -2.69 -32.37
N LEU A 110 -3.18 -3.89 -31.80
CA LEU A 110 -4.23 -4.19 -30.84
C LEU A 110 -3.63 -4.48 -29.47
N TRP A 111 -4.32 -4.05 -28.42
CA TRP A 111 -3.84 -4.14 -27.05
C TRP A 111 -4.94 -4.57 -26.08
N THR A 112 -4.52 -5.13 -24.95
CA THR A 112 -5.41 -5.45 -23.82
C THR A 112 -4.84 -4.84 -22.56
N LEU A 113 -5.67 -4.14 -21.81
CA LEU A 113 -5.36 -3.57 -20.51
C LEU A 113 -6.11 -4.36 -19.43
N VAL A 114 -5.37 -4.77 -18.41
CA VAL A 114 -5.90 -5.47 -17.24
C VAL A 114 -5.48 -4.71 -15.99
N MET A 115 -6.42 -4.42 -15.09
CA MET A 115 -6.18 -3.87 -13.77
C MET A 115 -6.65 -4.87 -12.71
N THR A 116 -5.72 -5.42 -11.92
CA THR A 116 -6.03 -6.45 -10.91
C THR A 116 -5.36 -6.20 -9.57
N THR A 117 -5.88 -6.85 -8.53
CA THR A 117 -5.43 -6.73 -7.13
C THR A 117 -5.27 -8.12 -6.52
N PRO A 118 -4.04 -8.58 -6.21
CA PRO A 118 -3.79 -9.88 -5.59
C PRO A 118 -3.95 -9.90 -4.05
N ASP A 119 -3.92 -8.74 -3.37
CA ASP A 119 -3.75 -8.71 -1.89
C ASP A 119 -5.04 -8.74 -1.06
N CYS A 120 -6.16 -8.32 -1.66
CA CYS A 120 -7.38 -7.92 -0.93
C CYS A 120 -8.58 -8.85 -1.22
N HIS A 121 -8.34 -10.11 -1.60
CA HIS A 121 -9.40 -11.06 -1.93
C HIS A 121 -10.08 -11.63 -0.66
N LEU A 122 -11.41 -11.75 -0.66
CA LEU A 122 -12.17 -12.12 0.55
C LEU A 122 -12.26 -13.63 0.80
N GLU A 123 -12.30 -14.44 -0.25
CA GLU A 123 -12.71 -15.85 -0.15
C GLU A 123 -11.55 -16.84 -0.39
N SER A 124 -10.49 -16.39 -1.06
CA SER A 124 -9.38 -17.24 -1.49
C SER A 124 -8.07 -16.46 -1.45
N GLU A 125 -7.01 -17.11 -0.98
CA GLU A 125 -5.69 -16.49 -0.77
C GLU A 125 -4.92 -16.30 -2.08
N ASN A 126 -5.16 -17.15 -3.09
CA ASN A 126 -4.43 -17.16 -4.36
C ASN A 126 -5.27 -16.64 -5.53
N SER A 127 -6.31 -15.84 -5.27
CA SER A 127 -7.12 -15.24 -6.33
C SER A 127 -7.05 -13.73 -6.26
N GLU A 128 -7.27 -13.12 -7.42
CA GLU A 128 -7.22 -11.68 -7.58
C GLU A 128 -8.63 -11.13 -7.75
N TYR A 129 -8.84 -9.87 -7.39
CA TYR A 129 -9.96 -9.10 -7.91
C TYR A 129 -9.56 -8.31 -9.14
N VAL A 130 -10.39 -8.41 -10.16
CA VAL A 130 -10.28 -7.58 -11.35
C VAL A 130 -11.05 -6.27 -11.23
N HIS A 131 -10.32 -5.17 -11.35
CA HIS A 131 -10.92 -3.84 -11.29
C HIS A 131 -11.32 -3.35 -12.66
N TRP A 132 -10.59 -3.69 -13.72
CA TRP A 132 -10.87 -3.21 -15.06
C TRP A 132 -10.23 -4.12 -16.10
N LEU A 133 -10.97 -4.45 -17.16
CA LEU A 133 -10.44 -5.23 -18.27
C LEU A 133 -11.00 -4.71 -19.60
N VAL A 134 -10.10 -4.23 -20.46
CA VAL A 134 -10.43 -3.71 -21.80
C VAL A 134 -9.55 -4.42 -22.82
N GLY A 135 -10.17 -5.10 -23.77
CA GLY A 135 -9.49 -5.84 -24.84
C GLY A 135 -9.63 -5.16 -26.19
N ASN A 136 -8.85 -5.63 -27.17
CA ASN A 136 -8.97 -5.21 -28.56
C ASN A 136 -8.86 -3.68 -28.76
N ILE A 137 -8.06 -3.01 -27.92
CA ILE A 137 -7.79 -1.57 -27.96
C ILE A 137 -7.00 -1.23 -29.22
N LYS A 138 -7.54 -0.35 -30.07
CA LYS A 138 -6.91 0.02 -31.35
C LYS A 138 -6.01 1.24 -31.18
N GLY A 139 -4.74 1.10 -31.58
CA GLY A 139 -3.81 2.23 -31.72
C GLY A 139 -3.68 3.11 -30.48
N GLY A 140 -3.70 2.53 -29.28
CA GLY A 140 -3.53 3.24 -28.01
C GLY A 140 -4.78 3.90 -27.44
N LYS A 141 -5.90 3.91 -28.17
CA LYS A 141 -7.14 4.58 -27.73
C LYS A 141 -8.01 3.65 -26.91
N VAL A 142 -7.85 3.69 -25.59
CA VAL A 142 -8.56 2.80 -24.66
C VAL A 142 -10.09 2.90 -24.78
N SER A 143 -10.61 4.09 -25.13
CA SER A 143 -12.05 4.31 -25.36
C SER A 143 -12.64 3.57 -26.58
N GLU A 144 -11.81 3.17 -27.55
CA GLU A 144 -12.23 2.40 -28.73
C GLU A 144 -12.12 0.88 -28.50
N GLY A 145 -11.64 0.45 -27.33
CA GLY A 145 -11.54 -0.95 -26.94
C GLY A 145 -12.88 -1.58 -26.54
N GLU A 146 -12.90 -2.91 -26.50
CA GLU A 146 -14.01 -3.68 -25.97
C GLU A 146 -13.89 -3.77 -24.44
N THR A 147 -14.82 -3.19 -23.70
CA THR A 147 -14.89 -3.35 -22.24
C THR A 147 -15.44 -4.73 -21.89
N ILE A 148 -14.59 -5.60 -21.34
CA ILE A 148 -14.97 -6.92 -20.83
C ILE A 148 -15.49 -6.80 -19.41
N TRP A 149 -14.77 -6.04 -18.58
CA TRP A 149 -15.14 -5.71 -17.21
C TRP A 149 -15.03 -4.21 -16.97
N ASP A 150 -16.12 -3.63 -16.49
CA ASP A 150 -16.21 -2.20 -16.18
C ASP A 150 -15.32 -1.83 -14.99
N TYR A 151 -14.87 -0.58 -14.98
CA TYR A 151 -14.01 -0.06 -13.92
C TYR A 151 -14.71 -0.14 -12.56
N LEU A 152 -14.07 -0.80 -11.60
CA LEU A 152 -14.47 -0.84 -10.21
C LEU A 152 -13.41 -0.14 -9.37
N GLN A 153 -13.81 0.91 -8.66
CA GLN A 153 -12.93 1.66 -7.75
C GLN A 153 -12.24 0.72 -6.75
N PRO A 154 -10.95 0.94 -6.42
CA PRO A 154 -10.24 0.27 -5.33
C PRO A 154 -11.03 0.22 -4.01
N PHE A 155 -11.06 -0.95 -3.36
CA PHE A 155 -11.77 -1.13 -2.10
C PHE A 155 -10.93 -1.85 -1.03
N PRO A 156 -9.73 -1.35 -0.66
CA PRO A 156 -8.94 -2.00 0.37
C PRO A 156 -9.69 -2.01 1.71
N PHE A 157 -9.85 -3.20 2.32
CA PHE A 157 -10.59 -3.33 3.57
C PHE A 157 -9.85 -2.72 4.76
N ARG A 158 -10.62 -2.26 5.74
CA ARG A 158 -10.05 -1.58 6.90
C ARG A 158 -9.19 -2.56 7.70
N GLY A 159 -7.92 -2.20 7.90
CA GLY A 159 -6.98 -2.97 8.72
C GLY A 159 -6.22 -4.10 8.00
N VAL A 160 -6.45 -4.30 6.69
CA VAL A 160 -5.62 -5.20 5.86
C VAL A 160 -4.22 -4.59 5.59
N GLY A 161 -4.14 -3.26 5.53
CA GLY A 161 -2.92 -2.54 5.22
C GLY A 161 -2.95 -1.99 3.79
N TYR A 162 -1.82 -2.09 3.09
CA TYR A 162 -1.68 -1.64 1.71
C TYR A 162 -1.99 -2.79 0.75
N CYS A 163 -2.90 -2.56 -0.20
CA CYS A 163 -3.15 -3.47 -1.31
C CYS A 163 -2.59 -2.86 -2.60
N ARG A 164 -1.97 -3.71 -3.43
CA ARG A 164 -1.35 -3.34 -4.71
C ARG A 164 -2.40 -3.42 -5.82
N TYR A 165 -2.49 -2.37 -6.61
CA TYR A 165 -3.34 -2.29 -7.80
C TYR A 165 -2.45 -2.23 -9.02
N ILE A 166 -2.52 -3.26 -9.85
CA ILE A 166 -1.53 -3.52 -10.89
C ILE A 166 -2.20 -3.41 -12.25
N PHE A 167 -1.66 -2.53 -13.11
CA PHE A 167 -2.01 -2.42 -14.51
C PHE A 167 -1.00 -3.19 -15.36
N VAL A 168 -1.50 -4.15 -16.12
CA VAL A 168 -0.71 -4.85 -17.13
C VAL A 168 -1.27 -4.52 -18.50
N LEU A 169 -0.37 -4.10 -19.39
CA LEU A 169 -0.66 -3.88 -20.80
C LEU A 169 -0.09 -5.04 -21.62
N TYR A 170 -0.95 -5.70 -22.39
CA TYR A 170 -0.60 -6.78 -23.31
C TYR A 170 -0.69 -6.30 -24.76
N LYS A 171 0.33 -6.59 -25.56
CA LYS A 171 0.29 -6.47 -27.03
C LYS A 171 -0.40 -7.70 -27.59
N GLN A 172 -1.38 -7.51 -28.46
CA GLN A 172 -2.05 -8.60 -29.16
C GLN A 172 -1.42 -8.82 -30.55
N THR A 173 -1.27 -10.08 -30.96
CA THR A 173 -0.86 -10.42 -32.33
C THR A 173 -2.01 -10.31 -33.34
N GLY A 174 -3.25 -10.42 -32.87
CA GLY A 174 -4.47 -10.26 -33.66
C GLY A 174 -5.70 -10.12 -32.74
N PRO A 175 -6.91 -9.97 -33.30
CA PRO A 175 -8.14 -9.86 -32.52
C PRO A 175 -8.34 -11.07 -31.61
N VAL A 176 -8.58 -10.81 -30.32
CA VAL A 176 -8.80 -11.86 -29.32
C VAL A 176 -10.29 -11.95 -29.01
N ASP A 177 -10.82 -13.18 -28.96
CA ASP A 177 -12.19 -13.42 -28.52
C ASP A 177 -12.26 -13.45 -26.99
N TYR A 178 -13.03 -12.51 -26.43
CA TYR A 178 -13.31 -12.39 -25.00
C TYR A 178 -14.72 -12.84 -24.61
N SER A 179 -15.47 -13.45 -25.53
CA SER A 179 -16.87 -13.85 -25.33
C SER A 179 -17.11 -14.66 -24.05
N ALA A 180 -16.20 -15.58 -23.70
CA ALA A 180 -16.29 -16.41 -22.50
C ALA A 180 -16.10 -15.64 -21.17
N LEU A 181 -15.34 -14.54 -21.20
CA LEU A 181 -15.06 -13.70 -20.02
C LEU A 181 -16.07 -12.56 -19.86
N LYS A 182 -16.77 -12.22 -20.93
CA LYS A 182 -17.71 -11.10 -20.96
C LYS A 182 -18.85 -11.34 -19.98
N LYS A 183 -19.01 -10.40 -19.05
CA LYS A 183 -20.11 -10.39 -18.08
C LYS A 183 -21.12 -9.30 -18.42
N THR A 184 -22.30 -9.39 -17.81
CA THR A 184 -23.30 -8.30 -17.88
C THR A 184 -22.80 -7.11 -17.07
N LEU A 185 -22.63 -5.98 -17.74
CA LEU A 185 -22.17 -4.73 -17.12
C LEU A 185 -23.36 -3.93 -16.57
N PRO A 186 -23.24 -3.24 -15.42
CA PRO A 186 -22.08 -3.21 -14.52
C PRO A 186 -21.95 -4.50 -13.69
N CYS A 187 -20.73 -5.04 -13.57
CA CYS A 187 -20.48 -6.25 -12.79
C CYS A 187 -20.16 -5.89 -11.34
N LEU A 188 -21.18 -5.92 -10.47
CA LEU A 188 -21.06 -5.56 -9.05
C LEU A 188 -20.90 -6.76 -8.12
N ASN A 189 -21.01 -7.99 -8.64
CA ASN A 189 -20.83 -9.19 -7.84
C ASN A 189 -19.33 -9.50 -7.68
N LEU A 190 -18.85 -9.54 -6.43
CA LEU A 190 -17.44 -9.80 -6.13
C LEU A 190 -17.01 -11.23 -6.52
N SER A 191 -17.88 -12.22 -6.36
CA SER A 191 -17.56 -13.61 -6.74
C SER A 191 -17.30 -13.75 -8.24
N GLU A 192 -18.03 -12.99 -9.08
CA GLU A 192 -17.83 -12.94 -10.52
C GLU A 192 -16.60 -12.13 -10.95
N ARG A 193 -16.08 -11.28 -10.06
CA ARG A 193 -14.85 -10.48 -10.23
C ARG A 193 -13.59 -11.24 -9.81
N THR A 194 -13.74 -12.48 -9.31
CA THR A 194 -12.61 -13.37 -9.03
C THR A 194 -11.88 -13.67 -10.33
N PHE A 195 -10.59 -13.39 -10.35
CA PHE A 195 -9.75 -13.49 -11.53
C PHE A 195 -8.39 -14.10 -11.19
N SER A 196 -7.77 -14.72 -12.18
CA SER A 196 -6.41 -15.25 -12.12
C SER A 196 -5.69 -14.76 -13.37
N THR A 197 -4.73 -13.83 -13.18
CA THR A 197 -3.94 -13.30 -14.30
C THR A 197 -3.12 -14.41 -14.95
N TYR A 198 -2.66 -15.37 -14.15
CA TYR A 198 -1.93 -16.55 -14.59
C TYR A 198 -2.74 -17.39 -15.58
N ASP A 199 -3.96 -17.79 -15.21
CA ASP A 199 -4.81 -18.64 -16.06
C ASP A 199 -5.25 -17.88 -17.32
N PHE A 200 -5.60 -16.61 -17.16
CA PHE A 200 -5.96 -15.73 -18.27
C PHE A 200 -4.85 -15.65 -19.33
N TYR A 201 -3.60 -15.51 -18.87
CA TYR A 201 -2.44 -15.43 -19.76
C TYR A 201 -2.09 -16.79 -20.36
N CYS A 202 -2.10 -17.87 -19.58
CA CYS A 202 -1.76 -19.22 -20.05
C CYS A 202 -2.65 -19.66 -21.22
N GLU A 203 -3.95 -19.38 -21.17
CA GLU A 203 -4.89 -19.70 -22.25
C GLU A 203 -4.65 -18.90 -23.54
N ARG A 204 -3.97 -17.75 -23.46
CA ARG A 204 -3.86 -16.77 -24.55
C ARG A 204 -2.41 -16.37 -24.85
N GLN A 205 -1.43 -17.10 -24.36
CA GLN A 205 0.00 -16.76 -24.47
C GLN A 205 0.49 -16.61 -25.91
N ASP A 206 -0.12 -17.35 -26.85
CA ASP A 206 0.23 -17.27 -28.29
C ASP A 206 -0.29 -15.97 -28.93
N LEU A 207 -1.31 -15.36 -28.34
CA LEU A 207 -1.97 -14.15 -28.84
C LEU A 207 -1.60 -12.90 -28.06
N LEU A 208 -1.26 -13.03 -26.78
CA LEU A 208 -0.97 -11.95 -25.86
C LEU A 208 0.50 -11.96 -25.45
N THR A 209 1.14 -10.81 -25.46
CA THR A 209 2.49 -10.63 -24.91
C THR A 209 2.50 -9.46 -23.94
N PRO A 210 2.87 -9.64 -22.66
CA PRO A 210 2.93 -8.55 -21.70
C PRO A 210 4.03 -7.55 -22.11
N ALA A 211 3.68 -6.27 -22.13
CA ALA A 211 4.49 -5.22 -22.74
C ALA A 211 4.67 -3.99 -21.85
N GLY A 212 3.66 -3.64 -21.06
CA GLY A 212 3.70 -2.50 -20.14
C GLY A 212 3.23 -2.88 -18.74
N LEU A 213 3.74 -2.17 -17.74
CA LEU A 213 3.44 -2.39 -16.33
C LEU A 213 3.44 -1.07 -15.57
N ALA A 214 2.38 -0.81 -14.82
CA ALA A 214 2.29 0.28 -13.85
C ALA A 214 1.52 -0.22 -12.62
N PHE A 215 1.87 0.23 -11.43
CA PHE A 215 1.13 -0.18 -10.24
C PHE A 215 1.26 0.85 -9.13
N TYR A 216 0.28 0.85 -8.23
CA TYR A 216 0.28 1.69 -7.04
C TYR A 216 -0.21 0.90 -5.82
N GLN A 217 -0.04 1.49 -4.65
CA GLN A 217 -0.55 0.96 -3.39
C GLN A 217 -1.70 1.82 -2.90
N ALA A 218 -2.76 1.21 -2.38
CA ALA A 218 -3.82 1.93 -1.68
C ALA A 218 -4.13 1.26 -0.33
N ASP A 219 -4.33 2.10 0.66
CA ASP A 219 -4.85 1.75 1.97
C ASP A 219 -6.29 2.24 2.14
N TRP A 220 -6.95 1.77 3.21
CA TRP A 220 -8.35 2.09 3.46
C TRP A 220 -8.61 3.60 3.62
N ASP A 221 -9.72 4.05 3.05
CA ASP A 221 -10.30 5.38 3.24
C ASP A 221 -11.82 5.27 3.47
N SER A 222 -12.40 6.30 4.08
CA SER A 222 -13.84 6.50 4.26
C SER A 222 -14.67 6.29 2.99
N SER A 223 -14.14 6.66 1.81
CA SER A 223 -14.76 6.44 0.49
C SER A 223 -15.07 4.98 0.20
N VAL A 224 -14.22 4.04 0.66
CA VAL A 224 -14.40 2.60 0.50
C VAL A 224 -15.66 2.12 1.24
N THR A 225 -15.92 2.67 2.42
CA THR A 225 -17.10 2.29 3.22
C THR A 225 -18.39 2.73 2.53
N SER A 226 -18.36 3.93 1.92
CA SER A 226 -19.47 4.43 1.12
C SER A 226 -19.72 3.55 -0.10
N LEU A 227 -18.65 3.20 -0.85
CA LEU A 227 -18.74 2.32 -2.01
C LEU A 227 -19.29 0.92 -1.66
N LEU A 228 -18.76 0.29 -0.61
CA LEU A 228 -19.21 -1.05 -0.20
C LEU A 228 -20.70 -1.06 0.13
N ARG A 229 -21.20 0.01 0.75
CA ARG A 229 -22.61 0.16 1.10
C ARG A 229 -23.49 0.51 -0.10
N SER A 230 -23.07 1.45 -0.95
CA SER A 230 -23.89 1.96 -2.06
C SER A 230 -23.86 1.05 -3.29
N THR A 231 -22.67 0.58 -3.66
CA THR A 231 -22.41 -0.08 -4.93
C THR A 231 -22.47 -1.59 -4.76
N LEU A 232 -21.88 -2.12 -3.68
CA LEU A 232 -21.81 -3.56 -3.44
C LEU A 232 -22.92 -4.08 -2.50
N ASN A 233 -23.82 -3.20 -2.05
CA ASN A 233 -24.94 -3.50 -1.12
C ASN A 233 -24.52 -4.29 0.14
N MET A 234 -23.27 -4.15 0.57
CA MET A 234 -22.77 -4.82 1.76
C MET A 234 -23.24 -4.07 3.01
N THR A 235 -23.99 -4.74 3.88
CA THR A 235 -24.54 -4.14 5.11
C THR A 235 -23.44 -3.73 6.09
N SER A 236 -22.36 -4.50 6.16
CA SER A 236 -21.19 -4.25 7.01
C SER A 236 -19.89 -4.50 6.24
N SER A 237 -18.97 -3.53 6.28
CA SER A 237 -17.61 -3.69 5.77
C SER A 237 -16.78 -4.48 6.80
N PRO A 238 -16.04 -5.53 6.38
CA PRO A 238 -15.17 -6.26 7.30
C PRO A 238 -14.03 -5.35 7.79
N VAL A 239 -13.72 -5.45 9.08
CA VAL A 239 -12.62 -4.74 9.72
C VAL A 239 -11.66 -5.78 10.26
N TYR A 240 -10.44 -5.72 9.77
CA TYR A 240 -9.35 -6.59 10.16
C TYR A 240 -8.49 -5.90 11.21
N SER A 241 -7.86 -6.70 12.06
CA SER A 241 -6.83 -6.26 12.99
C SER A 241 -5.73 -7.29 12.97
N TYR A 242 -4.47 -6.85 13.01
CA TYR A 242 -3.36 -7.77 13.14
C TYR A 242 -3.44 -8.49 14.48
N ASP A 243 -3.56 -9.81 14.44
CA ASP A 243 -3.54 -10.66 15.63
C ASP A 243 -2.09 -10.99 15.99
N PHE A 244 -1.56 -10.29 16.99
CA PHE A 244 -0.19 -10.53 17.45
C PHE A 244 -0.12 -11.88 18.17
N PRO A 245 0.90 -12.71 17.89
CA PRO A 245 1.07 -13.96 18.63
C PRO A 245 1.24 -13.64 20.11
N GLU A 246 0.57 -14.42 20.96
CA GLU A 246 0.67 -14.22 22.40
C GLU A 246 2.13 -14.29 22.85
N PRO A 247 2.59 -13.35 23.70
CA PRO A 247 3.96 -13.37 24.19
C PRO A 247 4.17 -14.65 25.00
N TYR A 248 5.24 -15.39 24.69
CA TYR A 248 5.56 -16.61 25.42
C TYR A 248 5.67 -16.35 26.93
N ARG A 249 4.83 -17.06 27.70
CA ARG A 249 4.87 -17.05 29.16
C ARG A 249 5.42 -18.40 29.65
N PRO A 250 6.60 -18.45 30.29
CA PRO A 250 7.10 -19.70 30.85
C PRO A 250 6.17 -20.18 31.97
N PRO A 251 6.04 -21.49 32.24
CA PRO A 251 5.15 -21.99 33.29
C PRO A 251 5.51 -21.39 34.66
N GLN A 252 4.48 -21.07 35.45
CA GLN A 252 4.66 -20.45 36.75
C GLN A 252 5.38 -21.42 37.70
N LYS A 253 6.53 -21.01 38.21
CA LYS A 253 7.27 -21.68 39.28
C LYS A 253 6.73 -21.26 40.64
N TRP A 254 6.70 -22.21 41.58
CA TRP A 254 6.33 -21.96 42.97
C TRP A 254 7.33 -21.04 43.68
N PHE A 255 8.64 -21.24 43.44
CA PHE A 255 9.71 -20.39 43.97
C PHE A 255 10.47 -19.70 42.81
N PRO A 256 10.03 -18.51 42.38
CA PRO A 256 10.67 -17.77 41.30
C PRO A 256 11.95 -17.07 41.79
N LEU A 257 13.02 -17.84 41.97
CA LEU A 257 14.30 -17.33 42.44
C LEU A 257 14.84 -16.23 41.51
N LYS A 258 15.34 -15.14 42.11
CA LYS A 258 15.91 -13.97 41.42
C LYS A 258 14.94 -13.24 40.47
N GLN A 259 13.63 -13.49 40.57
CA GLN A 259 12.63 -12.72 39.82
C GLN A 259 12.05 -11.59 40.68
N PRO A 260 11.81 -10.40 40.11
CA PRO A 260 11.10 -9.33 40.80
C PRO A 260 9.63 -9.74 41.04
N PHE A 261 9.20 -9.75 42.31
CA PHE A 261 7.90 -10.31 42.70
C PHE A 261 6.71 -9.66 41.97
N ASN A 262 6.74 -8.33 41.78
CA ASN A 262 5.65 -7.58 41.16
C ASN A 262 5.48 -7.96 39.68
N LEU A 263 6.57 -7.85 38.88
CA LEU A 263 6.53 -8.19 37.47
C LEU A 263 6.27 -9.68 37.23
N TYR A 264 6.79 -10.54 38.11
CA TYR A 264 6.55 -11.98 38.01
C TYR A 264 5.09 -12.32 38.29
N MET A 265 4.50 -11.81 39.39
CA MET A 265 3.10 -12.07 39.70
C MET A 265 2.17 -11.45 38.64
N ASP A 266 2.45 -10.23 38.18
CA ASP A 266 1.69 -9.55 37.12
C ASP A 266 1.67 -10.33 35.81
N ARG A 267 2.72 -11.10 35.51
CA ARG A 267 2.80 -11.93 34.29
C ARG A 267 1.73 -13.03 34.24
N TYR A 268 1.35 -13.55 35.41
CA TYR A 268 0.41 -14.68 35.53
C TYR A 268 -0.96 -14.28 36.10
N ARG A 269 -1.11 -13.02 36.54
CA ARG A 269 -2.40 -12.49 36.95
C ARG A 269 -3.29 -12.22 35.74
N ASP A 270 -4.60 -12.37 35.95
CA ASP A 270 -5.60 -11.97 34.97
C ASP A 270 -5.53 -10.45 34.76
N GLU A 271 -5.46 -10.05 33.50
CA GLU A 271 -5.36 -8.65 33.09
C GLU A 271 -6.56 -7.83 33.60
N LYS A 272 -7.75 -8.44 33.69
CA LYS A 272 -8.95 -7.79 34.25
C LYS A 272 -8.78 -7.44 35.73
N GLN A 273 -8.11 -8.28 36.50
CA GLN A 273 -7.85 -8.01 37.91
C GLN A 273 -6.86 -6.87 38.09
N ILE A 274 -5.79 -6.87 37.29
CA ILE A 274 -4.79 -5.79 37.28
C ILE A 274 -5.47 -4.47 36.92
N ALA A 275 -6.25 -4.44 35.84
CA ALA A 275 -7.01 -3.25 35.41
C ALA A 275 -7.93 -2.73 36.53
N LYS A 276 -8.67 -3.62 37.20
CA LYS A 276 -9.54 -3.25 38.34
C LYS A 276 -8.76 -2.59 39.48
N GLU A 277 -7.57 -3.10 39.82
CA GLU A 277 -6.71 -2.50 40.86
C GLU A 277 -6.29 -1.07 40.48
N PHE A 278 -5.88 -0.84 39.23
CA PHE A 278 -5.51 0.49 38.74
C PHE A 278 -6.69 1.46 38.72
N VAL A 279 -7.87 1.03 38.25
CA VAL A 279 -9.10 1.84 38.26
C VAL A 279 -9.47 2.24 39.69
N VAL A 280 -9.50 1.29 40.62
CA VAL A 280 -9.82 1.58 42.03
C VAL A 280 -8.81 2.55 42.65
N LYS A 281 -7.51 2.39 42.32
CA LYS A 281 -6.46 3.30 42.78
C LYS A 281 -6.64 4.72 42.23
N LYS A 282 -7.02 4.85 40.95
CA LYS A 282 -7.34 6.14 40.32
C LYS A 282 -8.56 6.79 40.97
N LEU A 283 -9.64 6.02 41.15
CA LEU A 283 -10.88 6.48 41.77
C LEU A 283 -10.67 6.98 43.21
N LYS A 284 -9.79 6.33 43.98
CA LYS A 284 -9.44 6.79 45.33
C LYS A 284 -8.75 8.16 45.35
N ARG A 285 -8.06 8.53 44.27
CA ARG A 285 -7.31 9.80 44.16
C ARG A 285 -8.15 10.91 43.55
N THR A 286 -9.13 10.57 42.70
CA THR A 286 -10.03 11.53 42.06
C THR A 286 -11.19 11.89 42.97
N HIS A 287 -11.35 13.18 43.28
CA HIS A 287 -12.51 13.68 44.00
C HIS A 287 -13.62 14.07 43.00
N PRO A 288 -14.89 13.67 43.18
CA PRO A 288 -15.95 13.91 42.19
C PRO A 288 -16.20 15.39 41.86
N PHE A 289 -15.98 16.28 42.84
CA PHE A 289 -16.30 17.70 42.74
C PHE A 289 -15.11 18.64 42.72
N LYS A 290 -13.87 18.12 42.81
CA LYS A 290 -12.67 18.96 42.83
C LYS A 290 -11.83 18.67 41.58
N PRO A 291 -11.21 19.70 40.98
CA PRO A 291 -10.29 19.48 39.87
C PRO A 291 -9.15 18.55 40.32
N PRO A 292 -8.61 17.73 39.40
CA PRO A 292 -7.45 16.88 39.70
C PRO A 292 -6.26 17.76 40.10
N GLU A 293 -5.43 17.26 41.01
CA GLU A 293 -4.19 17.93 41.39
C GLU A 293 -3.30 18.12 40.16
N PRO A 294 -2.68 19.30 39.99
CA PRO A 294 -1.80 19.55 38.86
C PRO A 294 -0.59 18.59 38.88
N PRO A 295 -0.11 18.14 37.71
CA PRO A 295 1.05 17.28 37.64
C PRO A 295 2.29 18.00 38.19
N LEU A 296 3.22 17.21 38.74
CA LEU A 296 4.45 17.74 39.31
C LEU A 296 5.32 18.33 38.19
N GLN A 297 5.73 19.59 38.31
CA GLN A 297 6.54 20.28 37.30
C GLN A 297 7.89 19.58 37.06
N PHE A 298 8.52 19.06 38.13
CA PHE A 298 9.77 18.32 38.06
C PHE A 298 9.64 16.98 38.82
N PRO A 299 9.02 15.96 38.21
CA PRO A 299 8.60 14.76 38.92
C PRO A 299 9.77 13.90 39.46
N ASN A 300 10.92 13.96 38.77
CA ASN A 300 12.14 13.24 39.16
C ASN A 300 12.96 13.95 40.25
N CYS A 301 12.75 15.25 40.48
CA CYS A 301 13.47 16.04 41.49
C CYS A 301 12.88 15.87 42.90
N ILE A 302 11.70 15.27 43.01
CA ILE A 302 11.01 15.11 44.29
C ILE A 302 11.57 13.87 45.02
N PRO A 303 12.18 14.03 46.20
CA PRO A 303 12.81 12.93 46.91
C PRO A 303 11.79 11.88 47.34
N PHE A 304 12.24 10.62 47.40
CA PHE A 304 11.45 9.53 47.97
C PHE A 304 11.61 9.51 49.49
N LYS A 305 10.57 9.07 50.20
CA LYS A 305 10.64 8.89 51.66
C LYS A 305 11.76 7.89 52.02
N LYS A 306 12.45 8.15 53.14
CA LYS A 306 13.50 7.26 53.64
C LYS A 306 12.87 5.90 53.98
N GLY A 307 13.47 4.81 53.52
CA GLY A 307 12.95 3.45 53.71
C GLY A 307 11.97 2.95 52.64
N THR A 308 11.61 3.73 51.62
CA THR A 308 10.78 3.24 50.51
C THR A 308 11.55 2.15 49.72
N PRO A 309 10.95 0.94 49.52
CA PRO A 309 11.56 -0.12 48.72
C PRO A 309 11.82 0.30 47.27
N SER A 310 12.85 -0.28 46.64
CA SER A 310 13.25 0.05 45.25
C SER A 310 12.13 -0.15 44.23
N TRP A 311 11.35 -1.23 44.35
CA TRP A 311 10.22 -1.51 43.46
C TRP A 311 9.11 -0.46 43.60
N LEU A 312 8.80 -0.02 44.82
CA LEU A 312 7.77 1.01 45.06
C LEU A 312 8.24 2.38 44.59
N LYS A 313 9.54 2.69 44.71
CA LYS A 313 10.12 3.90 44.10
C LYS A 313 9.96 3.90 42.58
N LEU A 314 10.12 2.75 41.94
CA LEU A 314 9.94 2.60 40.49
C LEU A 314 8.48 2.80 40.07
N GLU A 315 7.52 2.22 40.79
CA GLU A 315 6.08 2.46 40.57
C GLU A 315 5.70 3.93 40.79
N MET A 316 6.13 4.54 41.89
CA MET A 316 5.90 5.97 42.15
C MET A 316 6.51 6.86 41.06
N ARG A 317 7.66 6.49 40.50
CA ARG A 317 8.29 7.23 39.39
C ARG A 317 7.47 7.11 38.11
N LYS A 318 7.01 5.90 37.77
CA LYS A 318 6.11 5.68 36.63
C LYS A 318 4.83 6.49 36.76
N GLU A 319 4.21 6.51 37.95
CA GLU A 319 3.01 7.31 38.23
C GLU A 319 3.23 8.79 38.01
N ARG A 320 4.36 9.32 38.48
CA ARG A 320 4.73 10.72 38.33
C ARG A 320 4.98 11.12 36.87
N LEU A 321 5.48 10.21 36.06
CA LEU A 321 5.79 10.42 34.63
C LEU A 321 4.63 10.04 33.71
N GLY A 322 3.55 9.43 34.23
CA GLY A 322 2.49 8.87 33.41
C GLY A 322 3.01 7.77 32.48
N TRP A 323 3.88 6.88 32.97
CA TRP A 323 4.45 5.79 32.18
C TRP A 323 3.80 4.44 32.50
N GLY A 324 3.45 3.68 31.46
CA GLY A 324 2.88 2.34 31.56
C GLY A 324 1.37 2.34 31.86
N ARG A 325 0.90 1.27 32.50
CA ARG A 325 -0.53 0.95 32.75
C ARG A 325 -1.31 1.96 33.60
N ILE A 326 -0.66 3.03 34.06
CA ILE A 326 -1.29 4.13 34.80
C ILE A 326 -2.12 5.03 33.87
N ASN A 327 -1.79 5.07 32.57
CA ASN A 327 -2.56 5.84 31.58
C ASN A 327 -3.66 5.03 30.90
N ASP A 328 -3.56 3.70 30.94
CA ASP A 328 -4.48 2.80 30.23
C ASP A 328 -5.90 2.83 30.84
N TYR A 329 -6.05 3.32 32.09
CA TYR A 329 -7.30 3.28 32.86
C TYR A 329 -7.57 4.56 33.63
#